data_AF-A0A285EBW7-F1
#
_entry.id   AF-A0A285EBW7-F1
#
_cell.length_a   1.000
_cell.length_b   1.000
_cell.length_c   1.000
_cell.angle_alpha   90.00
_cell.angle_beta   90.00
_cell.angle_gamma   90.00
#
_symmetry.space_group_name_H-M   'P 1'
#
loop_
_entity.id
_entity.type
_entity.pdbx_description
1 polymer ?
#
loop_
_entity_poly.entity_id
_entity_poly.type
_entity_poly.pdbx_seq_one_letter_code
_entity_poly.pdbx_strand_id
1 'polypeptide(L)'
;MIDLVFQGWFQCRLATDPDPYDEPRGVSGYVHAYAGEPDLDRVLRLQTPPFARAHGPAVGVNVVEVWRDGHEEDDHPLEGARVELLDEPKFEGRNGVIADDGFEPIWPFALRIEQGAFALARRIVPADPEHPFDGLFAGGVEEAPAEIRDATGIGDLAAVWTARVSRLREDVETAAEPHRTAIRERLEFLEGNLAAPGGGASRFFGARLRYSYELASTPVVQDPDGWFGTSIVAAGPWRVEFWLGGWDADVMCGFTRGQLRLPTADDAAERRSGAGVRVTDRRP
;
A
#
# COMPACT_ATOMS: atom_id res chain seq x y z
N MET A 1 8.33 11.16 -20.79
CA MET A 1 7.99 10.49 -19.53
C MET A 1 6.79 11.14 -18.84
N ILE A 2 5.88 10.36 -18.27
CA ILE A 2 4.79 10.86 -17.41
C ILE A 2 4.86 10.14 -16.06
N ASP A 3 4.73 10.89 -14.97
CA ASP A 3 4.75 10.39 -13.61
C ASP A 3 3.45 10.73 -12.88
N LEU A 4 2.81 9.73 -12.30
CA LEU A 4 1.59 9.88 -11.50
C LEU A 4 1.95 9.62 -10.05
N VAL A 5 1.97 10.66 -9.22
CA VAL A 5 2.24 10.54 -7.78
C VAL A 5 0.93 10.25 -7.08
N PHE A 6 0.90 9.24 -6.22
CA PHE A 6 -0.29 8.84 -5.49
C PHE A 6 -0.01 8.69 -4.00
N GLN A 7 -1.04 8.93 -3.19
CA GLN A 7 -0.98 8.69 -1.76
C GLN A 7 -2.35 8.48 -1.13
N GLY A 8 -2.36 7.92 0.08
CA GLY A 8 -3.56 7.81 0.90
C GLY A 8 -3.52 6.65 1.88
N TRP A 9 -4.62 6.46 2.59
CA TRP A 9 -4.77 5.35 3.53
C TRP A 9 -5.19 4.08 2.80
N PHE A 10 -4.53 2.97 3.11
CA PHE A 10 -4.89 1.62 2.69
C PHE A 10 -5.37 0.80 3.90
N GLN A 11 -6.04 -0.32 3.66
CA GLN A 11 -6.34 -1.33 4.67
C GLN A 11 -5.75 -2.68 4.27
N CYS A 12 -5.25 -3.44 5.25
CA CYS A 12 -4.92 -4.85 5.06
C CYS A 12 -5.29 -5.63 6.31
N ARG A 13 -6.23 -6.58 6.24
CA ARG A 13 -6.67 -7.33 7.43
C ARG A 13 -5.88 -8.62 7.53
N LEU A 14 -4.70 -8.60 8.12
CA LEU A 14 -3.82 -9.77 8.27
C LEU A 14 -3.52 -10.08 9.74
N ALA A 15 -3.35 -11.35 10.06
CA ALA A 15 -2.69 -11.75 11.29
C ALA A 15 -1.21 -11.38 11.22
N THR A 16 -0.57 -11.18 12.37
CA THR A 16 0.84 -10.78 12.45
C THR A 16 1.59 -11.80 13.28
N ASP A 17 2.91 -11.88 13.11
CA ASP A 17 3.72 -12.86 13.82
C ASP A 17 3.51 -12.77 15.35
N PRO A 18 3.45 -13.92 16.04
CA PRO A 18 3.82 -15.25 15.56
C PRO A 18 2.67 -16.09 14.96
N ASP A 19 1.52 -15.48 14.61
CA ASP A 19 0.42 -16.23 14.02
C ASP A 19 0.75 -16.77 12.62
N PRO A 20 0.23 -17.96 12.24
CA PRO A 20 0.27 -18.42 10.85
C PRO A 20 -0.25 -17.35 9.89
N TYR A 21 0.34 -17.27 8.71
CA TYR A 21 0.03 -16.26 7.70
C TYR A 21 -1.45 -16.27 7.27
N ASP A 22 -2.15 -17.39 7.43
CA ASP A 22 -3.56 -17.59 7.10
C ASP A 22 -4.47 -17.74 8.33
N GLU A 23 -3.98 -17.40 9.52
CA GLU A 23 -4.78 -17.40 10.75
C GLU A 23 -5.95 -16.41 10.64
N PRO A 24 -7.21 -16.89 10.58
CA PRO A 24 -8.35 -16.07 10.23
C PRO A 24 -8.72 -15.03 11.29
N ARG A 25 -8.32 -15.22 12.54
CA ARG A 25 -8.76 -14.37 13.66
C ARG A 25 -7.63 -13.58 14.32
N GLY A 26 -6.38 -13.96 14.13
CA GLY A 26 -5.24 -13.45 14.89
C GLY A 26 -5.35 -13.83 16.36
N VAL A 27 -4.41 -14.60 16.87
CA VAL A 27 -4.49 -15.21 18.21
C VAL A 27 -3.34 -14.74 19.09
N SER A 28 -2.14 -14.69 18.53
CA SER A 28 -0.89 -14.50 19.25
C SER A 28 -0.20 -13.19 18.90
N GLY A 29 -0.41 -12.71 17.66
CA GLY A 29 0.11 -11.43 17.20
C GLY A 29 -0.62 -10.24 17.82
N TYR A 30 -0.36 -9.06 17.29
CA TYR A 30 -0.96 -7.81 17.77
C TYR A 30 -2.10 -7.30 16.88
N VAL A 31 -2.59 -8.14 15.96
CA VAL A 31 -3.75 -7.86 15.11
C VAL A 31 -4.73 -9.00 15.29
N HIS A 32 -5.98 -8.66 15.59
CA HIS A 32 -7.07 -9.61 15.84
C HIS A 32 -8.30 -9.21 15.02
N ALA A 33 -9.17 -10.16 14.72
CA ALA A 33 -10.56 -9.89 14.34
C ALA A 33 -11.47 -10.14 15.56
N TYR A 34 -12.23 -9.12 15.96
CA TYR A 34 -13.04 -9.13 17.17
C TYR A 34 -14.44 -9.72 16.95
N ALA A 35 -15.21 -9.88 18.02
CA ALA A 35 -16.54 -10.49 17.99
C ALA A 35 -17.47 -9.88 16.91
N GLY A 36 -17.94 -10.71 15.98
CA GLY A 36 -18.82 -10.29 14.88
C GLY A 36 -18.12 -9.55 13.73
N GLU A 37 -16.80 -9.33 13.80
CA GLU A 37 -16.02 -8.87 12.66
C GLU A 37 -15.75 -10.02 11.68
N PRO A 38 -15.65 -9.76 10.36
CA PRO A 38 -15.26 -10.78 9.39
C PRO A 38 -13.79 -11.18 9.57
N ASP A 39 -13.44 -12.38 9.13
CA ASP A 39 -12.07 -12.90 9.19
C ASP A 39 -11.05 -12.02 8.45
N LEU A 40 -9.80 -12.14 8.89
CA LEU A 40 -8.62 -11.52 8.31
C LEU A 40 -8.35 -12.17 6.95
N ASP A 41 -8.64 -11.44 5.87
CA ASP A 41 -8.53 -11.94 4.49
C ASP A 41 -7.19 -11.63 3.82
N ARG A 42 -6.36 -10.82 4.49
CA ARG A 42 -5.01 -10.37 4.08
C ARG A 42 -4.99 -9.54 2.81
N VAL A 43 -6.15 -9.15 2.28
CA VAL A 43 -6.21 -8.44 1.01
C VAL A 43 -5.84 -6.98 1.24
N LEU A 44 -4.81 -6.52 0.52
CA LEU A 44 -4.34 -5.14 0.51
C LEU A 44 -5.29 -4.27 -0.33
N ARG A 45 -6.02 -3.38 0.33
CA ARG A 45 -7.04 -2.53 -0.27
C ARG A 45 -6.63 -1.07 -0.26
N LEU A 46 -6.59 -0.46 -1.43
CA LEU A 46 -6.31 0.96 -1.60
C LEU A 46 -7.58 1.82 -1.67
N GLN A 47 -8.75 1.18 -1.71
CA GLN A 47 -10.07 1.81 -1.82
C GLN A 47 -11.00 1.28 -0.72
N THR A 48 -12.22 1.82 -0.62
CA THR A 48 -13.20 1.52 0.42
C THR A 48 -13.27 0.01 0.74
N PRO A 49 -12.92 -0.40 1.97
CA PRO A 49 -12.93 -1.80 2.35
C PRO A 49 -14.35 -2.31 2.62
N PRO A 50 -14.59 -3.63 2.52
CA PRO A 50 -15.89 -4.22 2.85
C PRO A 50 -16.24 -4.11 4.35
N PHE A 51 -15.22 -3.89 5.19
CA PHE A 51 -15.38 -3.71 6.63
C PHE A 51 -14.37 -2.67 7.12
N ALA A 52 -14.83 -1.73 7.95
CA ALA A 52 -13.96 -0.75 8.61
C ALA A 52 -14.38 -0.61 10.07
N ARG A 53 -13.38 -0.53 10.95
CA ARG A 53 -13.60 -0.20 12.34
C ARG A 53 -13.92 1.29 12.49
N ALA A 54 -14.81 1.61 13.45
CA ALA A 54 -15.10 2.99 13.80
C ALA A 54 -13.82 3.73 14.23
N HIS A 55 -13.81 5.06 14.04
CA HIS A 55 -12.72 5.95 14.44
C HIS A 55 -11.36 5.67 13.77
N GLY A 56 -11.38 5.02 12.61
CA GLY A 56 -10.24 4.89 11.71
C GLY A 56 -10.20 5.99 10.63
N PRO A 57 -9.10 6.09 9.89
CA PRO A 57 -9.00 7.00 8.75
C PRO A 57 -9.92 6.54 7.61
N ALA A 58 -10.30 7.46 6.73
CA ALA A 58 -10.97 7.12 5.48
C ALA A 58 -9.96 6.45 4.54
N VAL A 59 -10.19 5.18 4.20
CA VAL A 59 -9.38 4.43 3.24
C VAL A 59 -9.66 4.93 1.83
N GLY A 60 -8.59 5.24 1.10
CA GLY A 60 -8.64 5.78 -0.25
C GLY A 60 -7.27 6.31 -0.66
N VAL A 61 -6.72 5.76 -1.74
CA VAL A 61 -5.48 6.19 -2.38
C VAL A 61 -5.82 6.81 -3.71
N ASN A 62 -5.36 8.04 -3.91
CA ASN A 62 -5.62 8.78 -5.14
C ASN A 62 -4.32 9.34 -5.70
N VAL A 63 -4.31 9.59 -7.00
CA VAL A 63 -3.30 10.44 -7.65
C VAL A 63 -3.45 11.85 -7.09
N VAL A 64 -2.34 12.44 -6.67
CA VAL A 64 -2.28 13.78 -6.05
C VAL A 64 -1.46 14.77 -6.86
N GLU A 65 -0.54 14.30 -7.69
CA GLU A 65 0.24 15.14 -8.59
C GLU A 65 0.45 14.37 -9.91
N VAL A 66 0.47 15.12 -11.02
CA VAL A 66 0.80 14.60 -12.34
C VAL A 66 1.96 15.40 -12.90
N TRP A 67 2.99 14.70 -13.37
CA TRP A 67 4.17 15.33 -13.97
C TRP A 67 4.38 14.82 -15.38
N ARG A 68 4.75 15.72 -16.29
CA ARG A 68 5.12 15.42 -17.67
C ARG A 68 6.51 15.99 -17.95
N ASP A 69 7.44 15.12 -18.32
CA ASP A 69 8.81 15.51 -18.68
C ASP A 69 9.46 16.44 -17.65
N GLY A 70 9.26 16.14 -16.36
CA GLY A 70 9.81 16.89 -15.23
C GLY A 70 9.07 18.17 -14.86
N HIS A 71 7.94 18.48 -15.50
CA HIS A 71 7.09 19.62 -15.19
C HIS A 71 5.77 19.15 -14.59
N GLU A 72 5.33 19.78 -13.50
CA GLU A 72 4.03 19.53 -12.90
C GLU A 72 2.92 20.05 -13.84
N GLU A 73 1.88 19.24 -14.02
CA GLU A 73 0.73 19.53 -14.86
C GLU A 73 -0.47 19.80 -13.95
N ASP A 74 -0.63 21.05 -13.53
CA ASP A 74 -1.76 21.49 -12.70
C ASP A 74 -3.11 21.18 -13.39
N ASP A 75 -4.12 20.81 -12.59
CA ASP A 75 -5.49 20.52 -13.04
C ASP A 75 -5.56 19.36 -14.07
N HIS A 76 -4.59 18.45 -14.07
CA HIS A 76 -4.63 17.29 -14.97
C HIS A 76 -5.86 16.42 -14.69
N PRO A 77 -6.56 15.85 -15.71
CA PRO A 77 -7.76 15.03 -15.50
C PRO A 77 -7.59 13.74 -14.69
N LEU A 78 -6.36 13.42 -14.27
CA LEU A 78 -6.05 12.30 -13.40
C LEU A 78 -5.73 12.75 -11.97
N GLU A 79 -5.67 14.04 -11.68
CA GLU A 79 -5.62 14.49 -10.29
C GLU A 79 -6.93 14.10 -9.59
N GLY A 80 -6.78 13.40 -8.46
CA GLY A 80 -7.88 12.77 -7.76
C GLY A 80 -8.28 11.39 -8.29
N ALA A 81 -7.58 10.84 -9.30
CA ALA A 81 -7.88 9.53 -9.84
C ALA A 81 -7.68 8.45 -8.79
N ARG A 82 -8.61 7.50 -8.74
CA ARG A 82 -8.57 6.40 -7.79
C ARG A 82 -7.47 5.45 -8.18
N VAL A 83 -6.63 5.07 -7.21
CA VAL A 83 -5.60 4.04 -7.39
C VAL A 83 -6.05 2.76 -6.70
N GLU A 84 -6.03 1.65 -7.42
CA GLU A 84 -6.54 0.37 -6.95
C GLU A 84 -5.58 -0.76 -7.32
N LEU A 85 -5.50 -1.75 -6.43
CA LEU A 85 -4.87 -3.03 -6.72
C LEU A 85 -5.95 -4.07 -7.00
N LEU A 86 -5.84 -4.75 -8.14
CA LEU A 86 -6.78 -5.77 -8.60
C LEU A 86 -6.33 -7.17 -8.16
N ASP A 87 -7.25 -8.13 -8.30
CA ASP A 87 -6.99 -9.56 -8.13
C ASP A 87 -6.62 -9.98 -6.69
N GLU A 88 -7.08 -9.22 -5.69
CA GLU A 88 -6.92 -9.52 -4.25
C GLU A 88 -5.44 -9.70 -3.80
N PRO A 89 -4.60 -8.65 -3.96
CA PRO A 89 -3.17 -8.70 -3.57
C PRO A 89 -2.99 -9.01 -2.08
N LYS A 90 -1.99 -9.81 -1.73
CA LYS A 90 -1.65 -10.16 -0.34
C LYS A 90 -0.14 -10.04 -0.11
N PHE A 91 0.25 -9.81 1.14
CA PHE A 91 1.63 -10.05 1.57
C PHE A 91 1.87 -11.57 1.62
N GLU A 92 2.83 -12.06 0.85
CA GLU A 92 3.15 -13.48 0.69
C GLU A 92 4.50 -13.82 1.33
N GLY A 93 4.66 -13.57 2.64
CA GLY A 93 5.83 -14.03 3.40
C GLY A 93 5.75 -15.49 3.86
N ARG A 94 4.53 -15.94 4.20
CA ARG A 94 4.23 -17.29 4.75
C ARG A 94 5.14 -17.67 5.93
N ASN A 95 5.31 -16.75 6.89
CA ASN A 95 6.12 -16.90 8.10
C ASN A 95 7.54 -17.43 7.83
N GLY A 96 8.30 -16.76 6.96
CA GLY A 96 9.67 -17.17 6.63
C GLY A 96 9.79 -18.24 5.54
N VAL A 97 8.68 -18.82 5.06
CA VAL A 97 8.75 -19.83 3.98
C VAL A 97 9.06 -19.19 2.63
N ILE A 98 8.46 -18.03 2.33
CA ILE A 98 8.73 -17.26 1.10
C ILE A 98 9.70 -16.11 1.40
N ALA A 99 9.46 -15.37 2.48
CA ALA A 99 10.27 -14.23 2.87
C ALA A 99 10.36 -14.10 4.39
N ASP A 100 11.50 -13.60 4.87
CA ASP A 100 11.67 -13.14 6.24
C ASP A 100 10.78 -11.93 6.53
N ASP A 101 10.51 -11.69 7.82
CA ASP A 101 9.66 -10.58 8.28
C ASP A 101 10.13 -9.23 7.71
N GLY A 102 9.20 -8.51 7.09
CA GLY A 102 9.45 -7.23 6.44
C GLY A 102 10.06 -7.30 5.05
N PHE A 103 10.24 -8.49 4.48
CA PHE A 103 10.65 -8.68 3.08
C PHE A 103 9.52 -9.22 2.20
N GLU A 104 8.29 -9.29 2.72
CA GLU A 104 7.18 -10.00 2.08
C GLU A 104 6.83 -9.39 0.71
N PRO A 105 6.80 -10.21 -0.36
CA PRO A 105 6.33 -9.76 -1.66
C PRO A 105 4.82 -9.51 -1.63
N ILE A 106 4.34 -8.61 -2.50
CA ILE A 106 2.92 -8.40 -2.73
C ILE A 106 2.51 -9.15 -4.00
N TRP A 107 1.62 -10.14 -3.85
CA TRP A 107 1.17 -10.95 -4.98
C TRP A 107 -0.32 -11.33 -4.87
N PRO A 108 -1.08 -11.34 -5.99
CA PRO A 108 -0.74 -10.76 -7.29
C PRO A 108 -0.57 -9.23 -7.24
N PHE A 109 0.02 -8.64 -8.27
CA PHE A 109 0.13 -7.17 -8.36
C PHE A 109 -0.34 -6.67 -9.73
N ALA A 110 -1.55 -6.12 -9.74
CA ALA A 110 -2.18 -5.49 -10.88
C ALA A 110 -2.69 -4.11 -10.47
N LEU A 111 -2.15 -3.05 -11.05
CA LEU A 111 -2.48 -1.68 -10.71
C LEU A 111 -3.53 -1.14 -11.69
N ARG A 112 -4.54 -0.45 -11.17
CA ARG A 112 -5.50 0.35 -11.94
C ARG A 112 -5.54 1.78 -11.41
N ILE A 113 -5.56 2.75 -12.32
CA ILE A 113 -5.83 4.17 -12.05
C ILE A 113 -7.05 4.56 -12.87
N GLU A 114 -8.08 5.12 -12.23
CA GLU A 114 -9.34 5.47 -12.91
C GLU A 114 -9.93 6.81 -12.45
N GLN A 115 -10.48 7.58 -13.40
CA GLN A 115 -11.22 8.82 -13.15
C GLN A 115 -12.23 9.07 -14.27
N GLY A 116 -13.52 8.89 -13.97
CA GLY A 116 -14.57 9.04 -14.97
C GLY A 116 -14.39 8.08 -16.15
N ALA A 117 -14.11 8.62 -17.33
CA ALA A 117 -13.86 7.84 -18.55
C ALA A 117 -12.38 7.48 -18.76
N PHE A 118 -11.47 8.00 -17.94
CA PHE A 118 -10.05 7.64 -17.97
C PHE A 118 -9.80 6.36 -17.17
N ALA A 119 -9.03 5.45 -17.75
CA ALA A 119 -8.56 4.26 -17.06
C ALA A 119 -7.19 3.80 -17.59
N LEU A 120 -6.27 3.54 -16.67
CA LEU A 120 -4.99 2.90 -16.93
C LEU A 120 -4.93 1.64 -16.10
N ALA A 121 -4.61 0.49 -16.70
CA ALA A 121 -4.35 -0.72 -15.94
C ALA A 121 -3.22 -1.54 -16.52
N ARG A 122 -2.36 -2.06 -15.64
CA ARG A 122 -1.25 -2.95 -16.02
C ARG A 122 -0.85 -3.81 -14.84
N ARG A 123 -0.30 -4.99 -15.12
CA ARG A 123 0.11 -5.96 -14.09
C ARG A 123 1.52 -6.46 -14.31
N ILE A 124 2.06 -7.05 -13.26
CA ILE A 124 3.29 -7.84 -13.31
C ILE A 124 3.05 -9.10 -14.15
N VAL A 125 4.06 -9.47 -14.93
CA VAL A 125 4.13 -10.77 -15.62
C VAL A 125 5.38 -11.47 -15.10
N PRO A 126 5.23 -12.47 -14.21
CA PRO A 126 6.37 -13.15 -13.61
C PRO A 126 7.09 -14.01 -14.66
N ALA A 127 8.40 -14.20 -14.50
CA ALA A 127 9.17 -15.11 -15.33
C ALA A 127 8.75 -16.58 -15.09
N ASP A 128 8.45 -16.91 -13.83
CA ASP A 128 7.88 -18.19 -13.41
C ASP A 128 6.51 -17.97 -12.75
N PRO A 129 5.40 -18.33 -13.40
CA PRO A 129 4.07 -18.24 -12.81
C PRO A 129 3.84 -19.15 -11.60
N GLU A 130 4.60 -20.23 -11.44
CA GLU A 130 4.49 -21.12 -10.27
C GLU A 130 5.24 -20.55 -9.05
N HIS A 131 6.26 -19.72 -9.29
CA HIS A 131 7.04 -19.04 -8.27
C HIS A 131 7.24 -17.54 -8.58
N PRO A 132 6.17 -16.72 -8.46
CA PRO A 132 6.14 -15.38 -9.06
C PRO A 132 6.85 -14.29 -8.24
N PHE A 133 7.64 -14.65 -7.22
CA PHE A 133 8.13 -13.71 -6.20
C PHE A 133 9.45 -13.02 -6.57
N ASP A 134 10.18 -13.53 -7.57
CA ASP A 134 11.46 -12.97 -7.99
C ASP A 134 11.33 -11.49 -8.37
N GLY A 135 12.07 -10.63 -7.66
CA GLY A 135 12.04 -9.18 -7.84
C GLY A 135 10.85 -8.47 -7.20
N LEU A 136 10.01 -9.17 -6.43
CA LEU A 136 8.83 -8.58 -5.75
C LEU A 136 9.02 -8.32 -4.26
N PHE A 137 10.15 -8.72 -3.70
CA PHE A 137 10.42 -8.56 -2.27
C PHE A 137 10.48 -7.09 -1.86
N ALA A 138 10.02 -6.80 -0.65
CA ALA A 138 10.18 -5.48 -0.06
C ALA A 138 11.66 -5.15 0.19
N GLY A 139 11.98 -3.87 0.32
CA GLY A 139 13.32 -3.39 0.69
C GLY A 139 13.73 -3.67 2.14
N GLY A 140 12.88 -4.31 2.94
CA GLY A 140 13.05 -4.46 4.38
C GLY A 140 12.32 -3.39 5.20
N VAL A 141 12.28 -3.59 6.52
CA VAL A 141 11.72 -2.62 7.49
C VAL A 141 12.66 -1.44 7.68
N GLU A 142 12.15 -0.23 7.48
CA GLU A 142 12.88 1.00 7.71
C GLU A 142 12.15 1.90 8.71
N GLU A 143 12.91 2.51 9.64
CA GLU A 143 12.39 3.61 10.45
C GLU A 143 12.29 4.90 9.61
N ALA A 144 11.08 5.42 9.44
CA ALA A 144 10.80 6.65 8.70
C ALA A 144 9.77 7.56 9.41
N PRO A 145 9.91 7.84 10.73
CA PRO A 145 8.89 8.56 11.49
C PRO A 145 8.63 9.99 10.97
N ALA A 146 9.65 10.67 10.43
CA ALA A 146 9.49 12.01 9.88
C ALA A 146 8.62 11.99 8.61
N GLU A 147 8.92 11.10 7.67
CA GLU A 147 8.17 10.98 6.41
C GLU A 147 6.72 10.55 6.65
N ILE A 148 6.50 9.63 7.60
CA ILE A 148 5.15 9.17 7.95
C ILE A 148 4.37 10.30 8.63
N ARG A 149 4.99 11.08 9.52
CA ARG A 149 4.35 12.25 10.11
C ARG A 149 3.98 13.29 9.06
N ASP A 150 4.88 13.57 8.12
CA ASP A 150 4.64 14.54 7.06
C ASP A 150 3.50 14.08 6.12
N ALA A 151 3.40 12.77 5.87
CA ALA A 151 2.36 12.19 5.03
C ALA A 151 0.99 12.07 5.73
N THR A 152 0.96 11.74 7.02
CA THR A 152 -0.28 11.42 7.75
C THR A 152 -0.77 12.53 8.68
N GLY A 153 0.10 13.48 9.03
CA GLY A 153 -0.12 14.44 10.10
C GLY A 153 -0.02 13.84 11.51
N ILE A 154 0.29 12.55 11.65
CA ILE A 154 0.34 11.85 12.93
C ILE A 154 1.81 11.70 13.36
N GLY A 155 2.19 12.45 14.39
CA GLY A 155 3.52 12.30 15.03
C GLY A 155 3.54 11.35 16.22
N ASP A 156 2.37 11.01 16.76
CA ASP A 156 2.21 10.17 17.96
C ASP A 156 0.92 9.34 17.84
N LEU A 157 1.06 8.07 17.50
CA LEU A 157 -0.08 7.15 17.40
C LEU A 157 -0.70 6.86 18.78
N ALA A 158 0.07 6.88 19.87
CA ALA A 158 -0.45 6.65 21.21
C ALA A 158 -1.45 7.77 21.61
N ALA A 159 -1.21 9.01 21.20
CA ALA A 159 -2.17 10.09 21.36
C ALA A 159 -3.47 9.86 20.57
N VAL A 160 -3.37 9.36 19.33
CA VAL A 160 -4.54 8.97 18.51
C VAL A 160 -5.34 7.86 19.19
N TRP A 161 -4.65 6.83 19.69
CA TRP A 161 -5.27 5.72 20.43
C TRP A 161 -5.94 6.19 21.73
N THR A 162 -5.31 7.11 22.46
CA THR A 162 -5.91 7.70 23.68
C THR A 162 -7.24 8.40 23.37
N ALA A 163 -7.28 9.21 22.31
CA ALA A 163 -8.51 9.86 21.87
C ALA A 163 -9.57 8.84 21.41
N ARG A 164 -9.13 7.76 20.76
CA ARG A 164 -10.00 6.68 20.30
C ARG A 164 -10.62 5.89 21.45
N VAL A 165 -9.86 5.57 22.48
CA VAL A 165 -10.35 4.92 23.72
C VAL A 165 -11.48 5.73 24.33
N SER A 166 -11.33 7.06 24.43
CA SER A 166 -12.39 7.93 24.95
C SER A 166 -13.70 7.79 24.17
N ARG A 167 -13.64 7.78 22.83
CA ARG A 167 -14.84 7.62 21.99
C ARG A 167 -15.45 6.22 22.08
N LEU A 168 -14.62 5.18 22.10
CA LEU A 168 -15.09 3.79 22.22
C LEU A 168 -15.78 3.50 23.55
N ARG A 169 -15.36 4.17 24.64
CA ARG A 169 -16.05 4.10 25.94
C ARG A 169 -17.43 4.75 25.92
N GLU A 170 -17.69 5.71 25.04
CA GLU A 170 -19.03 6.25 24.82
C GLU A 170 -19.87 5.29 23.96
N ASP A 171 -19.27 4.73 22.90
CA ASP A 171 -19.95 3.81 21.98
C ASP A 171 -20.42 2.52 22.68
N VAL A 172 -19.61 1.96 23.58
CA VAL A 172 -19.89 0.66 24.24
C VAL A 172 -21.18 0.69 25.07
N GLU A 173 -21.53 1.85 25.62
CA GLU A 173 -22.74 2.03 26.44
C GLU A 173 -24.02 1.87 25.64
N THR A 174 -23.98 2.15 24.33
CA THR A 174 -25.15 2.15 23.45
C THR A 174 -25.14 1.04 22.40
N ALA A 175 -23.98 0.44 22.12
CA ALA A 175 -23.84 -0.65 21.16
C ALA A 175 -24.67 -1.88 21.54
N ALA A 176 -25.18 -2.60 20.53
CA ALA A 176 -25.83 -3.91 20.68
C ALA A 176 -24.81 -5.05 20.49
N GLU A 177 -25.15 -6.27 20.89
CA GLU A 177 -24.33 -7.45 20.58
C GLU A 177 -24.44 -7.84 19.09
N PRO A 178 -23.38 -8.36 18.46
CA PRO A 178 -22.04 -8.64 19.03
C PRO A 178 -21.10 -7.42 19.08
N HIS A 179 -21.51 -6.27 18.53
CA HIS A 179 -20.65 -5.09 18.39
C HIS A 179 -20.14 -4.55 19.74
N ARG A 180 -20.96 -4.59 20.79
CA ARG A 180 -20.54 -4.21 22.14
C ARG A 180 -19.39 -5.08 22.65
N THR A 181 -19.44 -6.39 22.42
CA THR A 181 -18.32 -7.30 22.76
C THR A 181 -17.07 -6.93 21.98
N ALA A 182 -17.16 -6.68 20.68
CA ALA A 182 -16.01 -6.24 19.88
C ALA A 182 -15.40 -4.91 20.37
N ILE A 183 -16.23 -3.93 20.77
CA ILE A 183 -15.72 -2.67 21.33
C ILE A 183 -14.95 -2.92 22.63
N ARG A 184 -15.42 -3.84 23.50
CA ARG A 184 -14.71 -4.18 24.75
C ARG A 184 -13.36 -4.84 24.49
N GLU A 185 -13.30 -5.82 23.59
CA GLU A 185 -12.04 -6.47 23.20
C GLU A 185 -11.05 -5.45 22.61
N ARG A 186 -11.57 -4.53 21.78
CA ARG A 186 -10.79 -3.45 21.19
C ARG A 186 -10.28 -2.45 22.22
N LEU A 187 -11.07 -2.11 23.24
CA LEU A 187 -10.66 -1.28 24.36
C LEU A 187 -9.53 -1.95 25.17
N GLU A 188 -9.66 -3.24 25.46
CA GLU A 188 -8.63 -4.02 26.16
C GLU A 188 -7.30 -4.00 25.39
N PHE A 189 -7.34 -4.21 24.08
CA PHE A 189 -6.16 -4.11 23.21
C PHE A 189 -5.51 -2.72 23.29
N LEU A 190 -6.28 -1.65 23.10
CA LEU A 190 -5.76 -0.28 23.08
C LEU A 190 -5.18 0.12 24.44
N GLU A 191 -5.90 -0.13 25.53
CA GLU A 191 -5.48 0.20 26.88
C GLU A 191 -4.24 -0.61 27.29
N GLY A 192 -4.20 -1.91 26.95
CA GLY A 192 -3.04 -2.77 27.18
C GLY A 192 -1.78 -2.27 26.47
N ASN A 193 -1.89 -1.85 25.21
CA ASN A 193 -0.74 -1.32 24.48
C ASN A 193 -0.31 0.07 24.97
N LEU A 194 -1.25 0.94 25.35
CA LEU A 194 -0.94 2.25 25.94
C LEU A 194 -0.22 2.13 27.29
N ALA A 195 -0.54 1.08 28.07
CA ALA A 195 0.13 0.78 29.33
C ALA A 195 1.48 0.06 29.16
N ALA A 196 1.73 -0.55 28.00
CA ALA A 196 2.93 -1.34 27.76
C ALA A 196 4.20 -0.44 27.72
N PRO A 197 5.32 -0.87 28.33
CA PRO A 197 6.58 -0.15 28.22
C PRO A 197 6.99 0.06 26.75
N GLY A 198 7.34 1.30 26.39
CA GLY A 198 7.72 1.65 25.02
C GLY A 198 6.55 1.75 24.03
N GLY A 199 5.30 1.84 24.51
CA GLY A 199 4.11 2.12 23.69
C GLY A 199 3.47 0.92 22.99
N GLY A 200 3.89 -0.31 23.33
CA GLY A 200 3.32 -1.53 22.72
C GLY A 200 3.43 -1.53 21.19
N ALA A 201 2.37 -1.98 20.51
CA ALA A 201 2.29 -2.02 19.05
C ALA A 201 2.28 -0.63 18.39
N SER A 202 1.99 0.45 19.13
CA SER A 202 2.01 1.81 18.54
C SER A 202 3.40 2.24 18.07
N ARG A 203 4.46 1.63 18.61
CA ARG A 203 5.85 1.91 18.22
C ARG A 203 6.15 1.59 16.75
N PHE A 204 5.39 0.69 16.15
CA PHE A 204 5.60 0.27 14.76
C PHE A 204 5.04 1.30 13.75
N PHE A 205 4.29 2.30 14.21
CA PHE A 205 3.73 3.33 13.35
C PHE A 205 4.81 4.10 12.56
N GLY A 206 5.99 4.29 13.15
CA GLY A 206 7.11 4.98 12.51
C GLY A 206 7.87 4.16 11.46
N ALA A 207 7.47 2.92 11.18
CA ALA A 207 8.13 2.05 10.23
C ALA A 207 7.43 2.00 8.87
N ARG A 208 8.19 1.63 7.83
CA ARG A 208 7.69 1.39 6.48
C ARG A 208 8.43 0.25 5.76
N LEU A 209 7.83 -0.20 4.66
CA LEU A 209 8.37 -1.09 3.65
C LEU A 209 8.40 -0.37 2.30
N ARG A 210 9.45 -0.55 1.51
CA ARG A 210 9.56 0.00 0.14
C ARG A 210 9.44 -1.08 -0.93
N TYR A 211 8.82 -0.74 -2.04
CA TYR A 211 8.61 -1.61 -3.20
C TYR A 211 8.96 -0.89 -4.50
N SER A 212 9.47 -1.65 -5.48
CA SER A 212 9.77 -1.17 -6.83
C SER A 212 9.48 -2.29 -7.82
N TYR A 213 8.41 -2.15 -8.62
CA TYR A 213 7.93 -3.18 -9.54
C TYR A 213 7.91 -2.70 -10.99
N GLU A 214 8.10 -3.64 -11.91
CA GLU A 214 7.89 -3.44 -13.34
C GLU A 214 6.59 -4.12 -13.81
N LEU A 215 5.64 -3.33 -14.31
CA LEU A 215 4.38 -3.80 -14.86
C LEU A 215 4.55 -4.00 -16.37
N ALA A 216 4.56 -5.26 -16.81
CA ALA A 216 4.95 -5.64 -18.17
C ALA A 216 3.82 -6.24 -19.01
N SER A 217 2.62 -6.46 -18.45
CA SER A 217 1.48 -6.98 -19.22
C SER A 217 1.09 -6.05 -20.37
N THR A 218 0.25 -6.53 -21.29
CA THR A 218 -0.44 -5.62 -22.22
C THR A 218 -1.20 -4.56 -21.40
N PRO A 219 -0.95 -3.26 -21.63
CA PRO A 219 -1.64 -2.21 -20.89
C PRO A 219 -3.07 -2.07 -21.39
N VAL A 220 -3.98 -1.76 -20.47
CA VAL A 220 -5.33 -1.27 -20.79
C VAL A 220 -5.30 0.24 -20.62
N VAL A 221 -5.60 0.97 -21.69
CA VAL A 221 -5.59 2.44 -21.71
C VAL A 221 -6.91 2.93 -22.29
N GLN A 222 -7.64 3.70 -21.49
CA GLN A 222 -8.79 4.49 -21.89
C GLN A 222 -8.42 5.95 -21.62
N ASP A 223 -8.23 6.69 -22.70
CA ASP A 223 -7.77 8.08 -22.71
C ASP A 223 -8.58 8.84 -23.77
N PRO A 224 -9.84 9.19 -23.47
CA PRO A 224 -10.77 9.75 -24.45
C PRO A 224 -10.29 11.09 -25.01
N ASP A 225 -9.53 11.86 -24.22
CA ASP A 225 -9.04 13.18 -24.59
C ASP A 225 -7.61 13.16 -25.16
N GLY A 226 -6.98 11.98 -25.21
CA GLY A 226 -5.68 11.77 -25.87
C GLY A 226 -4.47 12.36 -25.14
N TRP A 227 -4.53 12.52 -23.81
CA TRP A 227 -3.46 13.09 -22.99
C TRP A 227 -2.14 12.32 -23.05
N PHE A 228 -2.19 11.00 -23.17
CA PHE A 228 -1.01 10.13 -23.23
C PHE A 228 -0.53 9.88 -24.67
N GLY A 229 -1.39 10.15 -25.66
CA GLY A 229 -1.20 9.74 -27.05
C GLY A 229 -1.10 8.21 -27.21
N THR A 230 -0.69 7.74 -28.40
CA THR A 230 -0.47 6.30 -28.67
C THR A 230 0.81 5.73 -28.04
N SER A 231 1.55 6.60 -27.37
CA SER A 231 2.95 6.46 -26.95
C SER A 231 3.14 5.48 -25.79
N ILE A 232 2.28 5.54 -24.77
CA ILE A 232 2.41 4.72 -23.56
C ILE A 232 2.06 3.24 -23.77
N VAL A 233 1.32 2.93 -24.85
CA VAL A 233 0.85 1.58 -25.18
C VAL A 233 1.96 0.76 -25.84
N ALA A 234 2.78 1.40 -26.67
CA ALA A 234 3.89 0.76 -27.40
C ALA A 234 5.22 0.77 -26.63
N ALA A 235 5.28 1.48 -25.51
CA ALA A 235 6.49 1.65 -24.72
C ALA A 235 6.73 0.48 -23.75
N GLY A 236 7.93 0.41 -23.18
CA GLY A 236 8.40 -0.65 -22.28
C GLY A 236 7.56 -0.82 -20.99
N PRO A 237 8.04 -1.60 -20.01
CA PRO A 237 7.31 -1.78 -18.75
C PRO A 237 7.05 -0.43 -18.04
N TRP A 238 5.93 -0.34 -17.33
CA TRP A 238 5.69 0.77 -16.41
C TRP A 238 6.39 0.48 -15.09
N ARG A 239 7.03 1.47 -14.49
CA ARG A 239 7.69 1.29 -13.18
C ARG A 239 6.81 1.91 -12.10
N VAL A 240 6.53 1.16 -11.05
CA VAL A 240 5.84 1.67 -9.87
C VAL A 240 6.76 1.56 -8.67
N GLU A 241 6.92 2.67 -7.95
CA GLU A 241 7.70 2.74 -6.72
C GLU A 241 6.82 3.29 -5.62
N PHE A 242 6.78 2.63 -4.48
CA PHE A 242 5.92 3.04 -3.38
C PHE A 242 6.44 2.53 -2.05
N TRP A 243 5.93 3.11 -0.97
CA TRP A 243 6.10 2.56 0.36
C TRP A 243 4.77 2.36 1.05
N LEU A 244 4.72 1.36 1.94
CA LEU A 244 3.61 1.09 2.85
C LEU A 244 4.14 1.27 4.28
N GLY A 245 3.49 2.10 5.10
CA GLY A 245 3.95 2.41 6.45
C GLY A 245 2.84 3.03 7.29
N GLY A 246 3.18 3.63 8.44
CA GLY A 246 2.15 4.29 9.27
C GLY A 246 1.10 3.31 9.76
N TRP A 247 1.53 2.09 10.14
CA TRP A 247 0.63 1.00 10.47
C TRP A 247 -0.10 1.22 11.80
N ASP A 248 -1.42 1.34 11.76
CA ASP A 248 -2.31 1.36 12.93
C ASP A 248 -3.03 0.01 13.06
N ALA A 249 -2.46 -0.86 13.90
CA ALA A 249 -2.96 -2.21 14.15
C ALA A 249 -4.40 -2.26 14.66
N ASP A 250 -4.87 -1.21 15.33
CA ASP A 250 -6.23 -1.17 15.87
C ASP A 250 -7.29 -0.99 14.78
N VAL A 251 -6.98 -0.30 13.68
CA VAL A 251 -7.93 -0.14 12.55
C VAL A 251 -7.52 -0.93 11.32
N MET A 252 -6.38 -1.63 11.39
CA MET A 252 -5.79 -2.41 10.30
C MET A 252 -5.52 -1.57 9.04
N CYS A 253 -5.18 -0.29 9.25
CA CYS A 253 -4.89 0.65 8.18
C CYS A 253 -3.42 1.09 8.23
N GLY A 254 -2.87 1.36 7.06
CA GLY A 254 -1.60 2.04 6.90
C GLY A 254 -1.69 3.14 5.86
N PHE A 255 -0.62 3.88 5.68
CA PHE A 255 -0.50 4.90 4.65
C PHE A 255 0.44 4.44 3.54
N THR A 256 0.11 4.79 2.31
CA THR A 256 0.98 4.59 1.15
C THR A 256 1.27 5.90 0.47
N ARG A 257 2.49 6.04 -0.04
CA ARG A 257 2.86 7.07 -1.02
C ARG A 257 3.74 6.43 -2.08
N GLY A 258 3.53 6.80 -3.33
CA GLY A 258 4.26 6.22 -4.44
C GLY A 258 4.08 7.00 -5.73
N GLN A 259 4.66 6.44 -6.78
CA GLN A 259 4.74 7.01 -8.11
C GLN A 259 4.62 5.89 -9.14
N LEU A 260 3.74 6.09 -10.13
CA LEU A 260 3.71 5.29 -11.35
C LEU A 260 4.37 6.09 -12.47
N ARG A 261 5.43 5.52 -13.06
CA ARG A 261 6.16 6.08 -14.20
C ARG A 261 5.73 5.39 -15.49
N LEU A 262 5.15 6.18 -16.38
CA LEU A 262 4.74 5.81 -17.73
C LEU A 262 5.82 6.27 -18.73
N PRO A 263 6.44 5.36 -19.47
CA PRO A 263 7.40 5.71 -20.50
C PRO A 263 6.69 6.37 -21.71
N THR A 264 7.32 7.37 -22.33
CA THR A 264 6.88 7.91 -23.62
C THR A 264 7.72 7.35 -24.78
N ALA A 265 7.25 7.51 -26.01
CA ALA A 265 7.88 7.03 -27.24
C ALA A 265 9.27 7.64 -27.45
N ASP A 266 9.48 8.87 -26.99
CA ASP A 266 10.79 9.54 -27.01
C ASP A 266 11.79 8.83 -26.07
N ASP A 267 11.34 8.38 -24.88
CA ASP A 267 12.17 7.57 -23.96
C ASP A 267 12.57 6.21 -24.59
N ALA A 268 11.67 5.62 -25.38
CA ALA A 268 11.93 4.35 -26.07
C ALA A 268 12.90 4.52 -27.26
N ALA A 269 12.90 5.68 -27.91
CA ALA A 269 13.84 6.03 -28.97
C ALA A 269 15.26 6.27 -28.44
N GLU A 270 15.41 6.94 -27.29
CA GLU A 270 16.71 7.17 -26.64
C GLU A 270 17.34 5.87 -26.11
N ARG A 271 16.57 4.95 -25.54
CA ARG A 271 17.08 3.62 -25.16
C ARG A 271 17.53 2.78 -26.36
N ARG A 272 16.93 2.99 -27.54
CA ARG A 272 17.34 2.34 -28.79
C ARG A 272 18.54 3.03 -29.45
N SER A 273 18.74 4.33 -29.23
CA SER A 273 19.88 5.10 -29.76
C SER A 273 21.12 5.07 -28.87
N GLY A 274 20.99 4.53 -27.64
CA GLY A 274 22.09 4.17 -26.74
C GLY A 274 23.03 3.12 -27.33
N ALA A 275 23.83 3.55 -28.31
CA ALA A 275 25.01 2.85 -28.77
C ALA A 275 25.87 2.51 -27.55
N GLY A 276 26.14 1.21 -27.38
CA GLY A 276 26.87 0.67 -26.25
C GLY A 276 28.09 1.52 -25.92
N VAL A 277 28.14 2.02 -24.68
CA VAL A 277 29.36 2.55 -24.08
C VAL A 277 30.37 1.41 -24.16
N ARG A 278 31.29 1.50 -25.13
CA ARG A 278 32.47 0.64 -25.18
C ARG A 278 33.24 0.88 -23.89
N VAL A 279 33.19 -0.09 -22.99
CA VAL A 279 34.16 -0.27 -21.92
C VAL A 279 35.53 -0.33 -22.60
N THR A 280 36.26 0.78 -22.54
CA THR A 280 37.69 0.76 -22.88
C THR A 280 38.42 0.44 -21.60
N ASP A 281 38.82 -0.83 -21.55
CA ASP A 281 39.74 -1.41 -20.59
C ASP A 281 41.00 -0.54 -20.48
N ARG A 282 41.23 0.05 -19.31
CA ARG A 282 42.54 0.59 -18.90
C ARG A 282 42.72 0.41 -17.40
N ARG A 283 43.29 -0.75 -17.05
CA ARG A 283 44.12 -0.88 -15.85
C ARG A 283 45.45 -0.16 -16.06
N PRO A 284 46.03 0.45 -15.02
CA PRO A 284 47.42 0.26 -14.66
C PRO A 284 47.61 -1.00 -13.80
#